data_AF-A0A5E4CEE4-F1
#
_entry.id   AF-A0A5E4CEE4-F1
#
_cell.length_a   1.000
_cell.length_b   1.000
_cell.length_c   1.000
_cell.angle_alpha   90.00
_cell.angle_beta   90.00
_cell.angle_gamma   90.00
#
_symmetry.space_group_name_H-M   'P 1'
#
loop_
_entity.id
_entity.type
_entity.pdbx_description
1 polymer ?
#
loop_
_entity_poly.entity_id
_entity_poly.type
_entity_poly.pdbx_seq_one_letter_code
_entity_poly.pdbx_strand_id
1 'polypeptide(L)' 'EFGEVCSGRLKLPSKKEISVAIKTLKVGYTEKQRRDFLGEASIMGQFDHPNIIRLEGVVTK' A
#
# COMPACT_ATOMS: atom_id res chain seq x y z
N GLU A 1 0.85 4.47 -11.54
CA GLU A 1 1.36 5.76 -11.02
C GLU A 1 0.14 6.63 -10.64
N PHE A 2 -0.26 6.61 -9.37
CA PHE A 2 -1.67 6.78 -8.98
C PHE A 2 -1.94 7.93 -7.99
N GLY A 3 -0.88 8.53 -7.45
CA GLY A 3 -0.93 9.60 -6.44
C GLY A 3 0.45 9.81 -5.83
N GLU A 4 0.50 10.31 -4.60
CA GLU A 4 1.75 10.60 -3.89
C GLU A 4 2.30 9.37 -3.19
N VAL A 5 3.62 9.37 -2.97
CA VAL A 5 4.31 8.43 -2.09
C VAL A 5 4.85 9.22 -0.92
N CYS A 6 4.47 8.83 0.29
CA CYS A 6 4.89 9.46 1.53
C CYS A 6 5.63 8.45 2.42
N SER A 7 6.52 8.93 3.29
CA SER A 7 6.99 8.13 4.42
C SER A 7 6.03 8.25 5.60
N GLY A 8 5.85 7.17 6.34
CA GLY A 8 4.96 7.15 7.50
C GLY A 8 5.36 6.09 8.51
N ARG A 9 4.57 5.99 9.59
CA ARG A 9 4.73 4.96 10.63
C ARG A 9 3.44 4.17 10.79
N LEU A 10 3.54 2.84 10.72
CA LEU A 10 2.45 1.93 11.01
C LEU A 10 2.56 1.44 12.45
N LYS A 11 1.50 1.69 13.24
CA LYS A 11 1.38 1.22 14.62
C LYS A 11 0.32 0.12 14.69
N LEU A 12 0.75 -1.12 14.82
CA LEU A 12 -0.13 -2.26 15.06
C LEU A 12 -0.32 -2.48 16.57
N PRO A 13 -1.48 -2.95 17.04
CA PRO A 13 -1.67 -3.31 18.44
C PRO A 13 -0.57 -4.26 18.91
N SER A 14 0.05 -3.95 20.04
CA SER A 14 1.12 -4.76 20.67
C SER A 14 2.39 -4.96 19.85
N LYS A 15 2.62 -4.18 18.78
CA LYS A 15 3.88 -4.18 18.01
C LYS A 15 4.54 -2.80 18.06
N LYS A 16 5.87 -2.78 17.86
CA LYS A 16 6.63 -1.55 17.65
C LYS A 16 6.16 -0.85 16.38
N GLU A 17 6.33 0.47 16.33
CA GLU A 17 6.11 1.25 15.10
C GLU A 17 7.05 0.77 14.00
N ILE A 18 6.50 0.61 12.79
CA ILE A 18 7.23 0.20 11.60
C ILE A 18 7.27 1.38 10.64
N SER A 19 8.44 1.71 10.10
CA SER A 19 8.56 2.70 9.03
C SER A 19 7.99 2.12 7.74
N VAL A 20 7.10 2.86 7.08
CA VAL A 20 6.39 2.39 5.88
C VAL A 20 6.39 3.45 4.78
N ALA A 21 6.39 3.00 3.53
CA ALA A 21 6.03 3.83 2.40
C ALA A 21 4.51 3.75 2.18
N ILE A 22 3.86 4.90 2.04
CA ILE A 22 2.41 5.02 1.85
C ILE A 22 2.18 5.57 0.46
N LYS A 23 1.54 4.79 -0.40
CA LYS A 23 1.10 5.24 -1.72
C LYS A 23 -0.37 5.59 -1.65
N THR A 24 -0.75 6.78 -2.11
CA THR A 24 -2.14 7.24 -2.11
C THR A 24 -2.73 7.18 -3.52
N LEU A 25 -4.06 7.06 -3.59
CA LEU A 25 -4.81 7.23 -4.84
C LEU A 25 -5.37 8.65 -4.88
N LYS A 26 -5.05 9.41 -5.93
CA LYS A 26 -5.45 10.82 -6.08
C LYS A 26 -6.96 11.00 -6.08
N VAL A 27 -7.44 12.14 -5.60
CA VAL A 27 -8.86 12.53 -5.69
C VAL A 27 -9.29 12.61 -7.16
N GLY A 28 -10.55 12.26 -7.44
CA GLY A 28 -11.10 12.28 -8.81
C GLY A 28 -10.59 11.15 -9.71
N TYR A 29 -10.09 10.05 -9.11
CA TYR A 29 -9.69 8.87 -9.86
C TYR A 29 -10.88 8.26 -10.64
N THR A 30 -10.56 7.59 -11.74
CA THR A 30 -11.52 6.72 -12.45
C THR A 30 -11.56 5.33 -11.83
N GLU A 31 -12.66 4.58 -12.01
CA GLU A 31 -12.76 3.19 -11.53
C GLU A 31 -11.68 2.28 -12.09
N LYS A 32 -11.21 2.54 -13.32
CA LYS A 32 -10.06 1.83 -13.89
C LYS A 32 -8.79 2.08 -13.08
N GLN A 33 -8.49 3.34 -12.75
CA GLN A 33 -7.33 3.68 -11.94
C GLN A 33 -7.41 3.09 -10.54
N ARG A 34 -8.60 3.03 -9.93
CA ARG A 34 -8.80 2.35 -8.65
C ARG A 34 -8.47 0.86 -8.74
N ARG A 35 -8.97 0.17 -9.76
CA ARG A 35 -8.66 -1.26 -9.98
C ARG A 35 -7.19 -1.50 -10.24
N ASP A 36 -6.56 -0.68 -11.09
CA ASP A 36 -5.14 -0.82 -11.40
C ASP A 36 -4.28 -0.56 -10.13
N PHE A 37 -4.63 0.45 -9.34
CA PHE A 37 -3.96 0.76 -8.07
C PHE A 37 -4.07 -0.38 -7.04
N LEU A 38 -5.27 -0.91 -6.83
CA LEU A 38 -5.47 -2.04 -5.92
C LEU A 38 -4.89 -3.34 -6.48
N GLY A 39 -4.80 -3.47 -7.81
CA GLY A 39 -4.17 -4.59 -8.49
C GLY A 39 -2.69 -4.74 -8.13
N GLU A 40 -1.94 -3.63 -8.01
CA GLU A 40 -0.56 -3.66 -7.53
C GLU A 40 -0.49 -4.30 -6.12
N ALA A 41 -1.37 -3.89 -5.20
CA ALA A 41 -1.41 -4.45 -3.85
C ALA A 41 -1.79 -5.95 -3.86
N SER A 42 -2.73 -6.36 -4.70
CA SER A 42 -3.10 -7.77 -4.86
C SER A 42 -1.96 -8.64 -5.38
N ILE A 43 -1.08 -8.09 -6.22
CA ILE A 43 0.13 -8.81 -6.68
C ILE A 43 1.16 -8.87 -5.55
N MET A 44 1.45 -7.74 -4.90
CA MET A 44 2.44 -7.69 -3.82
C MET A 44 2.07 -8.59 -2.63
N GLY A 45 0.78 -8.67 -2.28
CA GLY A 45 0.29 -9.49 -1.17
C GLY A 45 0.38 -11.00 -1.39
N GLN A 46 0.73 -11.46 -2.60
CA GLN A 46 0.97 -12.87 -2.89
C GLN A 46 2.39 -13.33 -2.53
N PHE A 47 3.30 -12.41 -2.21
CA PHE A 47 4.69 -12.72 -1.94
C PHE A 47 5.04 -12.52 -0.46
N ASP A 48 5.79 -13.46 0.09
CA ASP A 48 6.48 -13.33 1.37
C ASP A 48 7.92 -13.85 1.21
N HIS A 49 8.83 -12.94 0.86
CA HIS A 49 10.22 -13.27 0.56
C HIS A 49 11.14 -12.11 0.96
N PRO A 50 12.31 -12.37 1.56
CA PRO A 50 13.21 -11.32 2.06
C PRO A 50 13.72 -10.33 1.00
N ASN A 51 13.69 -10.71 -0.28
CA ASN A 51 14.12 -9.86 -1.40
C ASN A 51 12.96 -9.28 -2.23
N ILE A 52 11.72 -9.40 -1.75
CA ILE A 52 10.54 -8.78 -2.37
C ILE A 52 9.97 -7.76 -1.38
N ILE A 53 9.57 -6.59 -1.87
CA ILE A 53 8.99 -5.55 -1.03
C ILE A 53 7.68 -6.08 -0.42
N ARG A 54 7.64 -6.14 0.90
CA ARG A 54 6.46 -6.61 1.64
C ARG A 54 5.37 -5.55 1.63
N LEU A 55 4.15 -5.97 1.30
CA LEU A 55 2.95 -5.18 1.52
C LEU A 55 2.55 -5.24 3.00
N GLU A 56 2.52 -4.09 3.67
CA GLU A 56 2.11 -4.00 5.08
C GLU A 56 0.59 -4.02 5.27
N GLY A 57 -0.15 -3.51 4.29
CA GLY A 57 -1.61 -3.48 4.31
C GLY A 57 -2.19 -2.55 3.27
N VAL A 58 -3.51 -2.58 3.16
CA VAL A 58 -4.31 -1.67 2.33
C VAL A 58 -5.39 -1.02 3.17
N VAL A 59 -5.72 0.23 2.86
CA VAL A 59 -6.88 0.91 3.44
C VAL A 59 -7.89 1.09 2.32
N THR A 60 -8.97 0.31 2.40
CA THR A 60 -10.10 0.40 1.49
C THR A 60 -11.35 0.78 2.28
N LYS A 61 -12.22 1.56 1.66
CA LYS A 61 -13.56 1.84 2.19
C LYS A 61 -14.42 0.57 2.11
#